data_AF-A0A925RNG1-F1
#
_entry.id   AF-A0A925RNG1-F1
#
_cell.length_a   1.000
_cell.length_b   1.000
_cell.length_c   1.000
_cell.angle_alpha   90.00
_cell.angle_beta   90.00
_cell.angle_gamma   90.00
#
_symmetry.space_group_name_H-M   'P 1'
#
loop_
_entity.id
_entity.type
_entity.pdbx_description
1 polymer ?
#
loop_
_entity_poly.entity_id
_entity_poly.type
_entity_poly.pdbx_seq_one_letter_code
_entity_poly.pdbx_strand_id
1 'polypeptide(L)'
;MSLVGQIAELQNLKTYKELSWEGSFEEYLELVRKNPHTTRNAYQRLYDMVLSHGVEEYIDNKKKLVRYKFFRDEAHGGRDAVFGLDVPLMRLMNVLKSAAQGYGTERRIILLHGPVGSAKSTIARQLKKGIEEYSRTADGALYTYYWNLPGPLSELA
;
A
#
# COMPACT_ATOMS: atom_id res chain seq x y z
N MET A 1 -10.42 -23.14 -25.70
CA MET A 1 -10.57 -21.68 -25.51
C MET A 1 -9.72 -20.98 -26.55
N SER A 2 -10.25 -19.95 -27.20
CA SER A 2 -9.51 -19.15 -28.18
C SER A 2 -8.41 -18.33 -27.50
N LEU A 3 -7.23 -18.22 -28.12
CA LEU A 3 -6.12 -17.36 -27.68
C LEU A 3 -6.58 -15.90 -27.49
N VAL A 4 -7.53 -15.46 -28.31
CA VAL A 4 -8.16 -14.13 -28.22
C VAL A 4 -8.99 -13.99 -26.94
N GLY A 5 -9.68 -15.06 -26.52
CA GLY A 5 -10.41 -15.09 -25.25
C GLY A 5 -9.47 -15.02 -24.04
N GLN A 6 -8.32 -15.69 -24.10
CA GLN A 6 -7.29 -15.63 -23.05
C GLN A 6 -6.63 -14.25 -22.99
N ILE A 7 -6.37 -13.60 -24.14
CA ILE A 7 -5.84 -12.23 -24.20
C ILE A 7 -6.87 -11.21 -23.69
N ALA A 8 -8.16 -11.43 -23.96
CA ALA A 8 -9.24 -10.59 -23.45
C ALA A 8 -9.42 -10.74 -21.93
N GLU A 9 -9.27 -11.94 -21.36
CA GLU A 9 -9.28 -12.16 -19.90
C GLU A 9 -8.07 -11.51 -19.20
N LEU A 10 -6.93 -11.36 -19.89
CA LEU A 10 -5.79 -10.59 -19.40
C LEU A 10 -6.05 -9.08 -19.38
N GLN A 11 -6.99 -8.59 -20.19
CA GLN A 11 -7.46 -7.21 -20.14
C GLN A 11 -8.58 -7.09 -19.10
N ASN A 12 -8.22 -6.84 -17.84
CA ASN A 12 -9.20 -6.54 -16.80
C ASN A 12 -9.79 -5.14 -17.03
N LEU A 13 -10.73 -5.04 -17.98
CA LEU A 13 -11.37 -3.80 -18.42
C LEU A 13 -12.02 -3.02 -17.27
N LYS A 14 -12.48 -3.71 -16.23
CA LYS A 14 -13.04 -3.09 -15.03
C LYS A 14 -11.95 -2.38 -14.22
N THR A 15 -10.85 -3.07 -13.92
CA THR A 15 -9.69 -2.47 -13.25
C THR A 15 -9.08 -1.34 -14.07
N TYR A 16 -9.03 -1.47 -15.40
CA TYR A 16 -8.57 -0.39 -16.28
C TYR A 16 -9.46 0.86 -16.15
N LYS A 17 -10.80 0.71 -16.20
CA LYS A 17 -11.74 1.82 -16.02
C LYS A 17 -11.65 2.46 -14.64
N GLU A 18 -11.45 1.67 -13.60
CA GLU A 18 -11.28 2.17 -12.23
C GLU A 18 -9.96 2.93 -12.06
N LEU A 19 -8.88 2.45 -12.69
CA LEU A 19 -7.57 3.12 -12.71
C LEU A 19 -7.55 4.40 -13.55
N SER A 20 -8.40 4.48 -14.57
CA SER A 20 -8.50 5.62 -15.49
C SER A 20 -9.70 6.53 -15.18
N TRP A 21 -10.21 6.51 -13.95
CA TRP A 21 -11.32 7.37 -13.59
C TRP A 21 -10.90 8.84 -13.67
N GLU A 22 -11.67 9.62 -14.42
CA GLU A 22 -11.59 11.07 -14.50
C GLU A 22 -12.96 11.64 -14.15
N GLY A 23 -12.97 12.76 -13.44
CA GLY A 23 -14.20 13.43 -13.04
C GLY A 23 -13.92 14.85 -12.55
N SER A 24 -15.00 15.60 -12.41
CA SER A 24 -14.99 16.91 -11.78
C SER A 24 -14.62 16.82 -10.30
N PHE A 25 -14.21 17.95 -9.74
CA PHE A 25 -13.94 18.03 -8.29
C PHE A 25 -15.16 17.69 -7.45
N GLU A 26 -16.38 18.01 -7.90
CA GLU A 26 -17.61 17.65 -7.17
C GLU A 26 -17.83 16.13 -7.14
N GLU A 27 -17.61 15.44 -8.26
CA GLU A 27 -17.69 13.97 -8.32
C GLU A 27 -16.64 13.32 -7.40
N TYR A 28 -15.44 13.89 -7.31
CA TYR A 28 -14.44 13.45 -6.32
C TYR A 28 -14.93 13.67 -4.88
N LEU A 29 -15.55 14.82 -4.57
CA LEU A 29 -16.12 15.05 -3.23
C LEU A 29 -17.23 14.05 -2.90
N GLU A 30 -18.05 13.64 -3.88
CA GLU A 30 -19.00 12.54 -3.68
C GLU A 30 -18.32 11.21 -3.37
N LEU A 31 -17.22 10.88 -4.06
CA LEU A 31 -16.42 9.69 -3.76
C LEU A 31 -15.89 9.73 -2.32
N VAL A 32 -15.38 10.88 -1.88
CA VAL A 32 -14.90 11.09 -0.50
C VAL A 32 -16.04 10.93 0.51
N ARG A 33 -17.22 11.47 0.22
CA ARG A 33 -18.41 11.32 1.09
C ARG A 33 -18.86 9.86 1.19
N LYS A 34 -18.83 9.11 0.09
CA LYS A 34 -19.17 7.68 0.05
C LYS A 34 -18.12 6.81 0.74
N ASN A 35 -16.84 7.13 0.53
CA ASN A 35 -15.72 6.42 1.10
C ASN A 35 -14.63 7.38 1.60
N PRO A 36 -14.68 7.78 2.88
CA PRO A 36 -13.66 8.66 3.47
C PRO A 36 -12.24 8.07 3.47
N HIS A 37 -12.08 6.76 3.27
CA HIS A 37 -10.75 6.14 3.19
C HIS A 37 -9.93 6.62 1.98
N THR A 38 -10.55 7.26 1.00
CA THR A 38 -9.87 7.90 -0.14
C THR A 38 -8.93 9.04 0.28
N THR A 39 -9.20 9.72 1.41
CA THR A 39 -8.38 10.84 1.91
C THR A 39 -7.32 10.43 2.93
N ARG A 40 -7.01 9.12 3.03
CA ARG A 40 -5.99 8.62 3.96
C ARG A 40 -4.60 9.18 3.65
N ASN A 41 -3.84 9.45 4.71
CA ASN A 41 -2.44 9.82 4.61
C ASN A 41 -1.54 8.62 4.21
N ALA A 42 -0.28 8.90 3.88
CA ALA A 42 0.68 7.87 3.44
C ALA A 42 0.90 6.77 4.50
N TYR A 43 0.92 7.10 5.79
CA TYR A 43 1.13 6.12 6.86
C TYR A 43 -0.07 5.21 7.06
N GLN A 44 -1.29 5.76 7.01
CA GLN A 44 -2.53 4.99 7.03
C GLN A 44 -2.56 4.00 5.86
N ARG A 45 -2.24 4.46 4.65
CA ARG A 45 -2.19 3.61 3.46
C ARG A 45 -1.16 2.48 3.60
N LEU A 46 0.04 2.80 4.07
CA LEU A 46 1.08 1.78 4.25
C LEU A 46 0.72 0.77 5.34
N TYR A 47 0.13 1.24 6.45
CA TYR A 47 -0.32 0.39 7.55
C TYR A 47 -1.45 -0.55 7.11
N ASP A 48 -2.49 0.00 6.48
CA ASP A 48 -3.64 -0.75 5.98
C ASP A 48 -3.23 -1.74 4.89
N MET A 49 -2.31 -1.35 3.99
CA MET A 49 -1.74 -2.23 2.98
C MET A 49 -1.15 -3.50 3.62
N VAL A 50 -0.28 -3.35 4.63
CA VAL A 50 0.33 -4.51 5.31
C VAL A 50 -0.73 -5.37 6.00
N LEU A 51 -1.75 -4.75 6.60
CA LEU A 51 -2.83 -5.47 7.28
C LEU A 51 -3.77 -6.20 6.31
N SER A 52 -3.92 -5.73 5.08
CA SER A 52 -4.81 -6.34 4.07
C SER A 52 -4.40 -7.77 3.71
N HIS A 53 -3.12 -8.11 3.86
CA HIS A 53 -2.61 -9.48 3.68
C HIS A 53 -2.92 -10.40 4.87
N GLY A 54 -3.42 -9.86 5.98
CA GLY A 54 -3.78 -10.58 7.19
C GLY A 54 -2.64 -10.70 8.21
N VAL A 55 -3.04 -11.05 9.42
CA VAL A 55 -2.18 -11.13 10.60
C VAL A 55 -2.40 -12.48 11.30
N GLU A 56 -1.33 -13.04 11.84
CA GLU A 56 -1.33 -14.28 12.60
C GLU A 56 -0.76 -14.02 14.00
N GLU A 57 -1.50 -14.35 15.05
CA GLU A 57 -1.02 -14.28 16.42
C GLU A 57 -0.56 -15.65 16.90
N TYR A 58 0.62 -15.72 17.50
CA TYR A 58 1.15 -16.96 18.07
C TYR A 58 1.94 -16.69 19.36
N ILE A 59 2.13 -17.74 20.16
CA ILE A 59 2.90 -17.66 21.40
C ILE A 59 4.26 -18.30 21.15
N ASP A 60 5.32 -17.53 21.38
CA ASP A 60 6.70 -18.03 21.40
C ASP A 60 7.33 -17.68 22.74
N ASN A 61 7.86 -18.67 23.45
CA ASN A 61 8.52 -18.49 24.75
C ASN A 61 7.71 -17.61 25.73
N LYS A 62 6.40 -17.88 25.84
CA LYS A 62 5.43 -17.13 26.68
C LYS A 62 5.17 -15.68 26.26
N LYS A 63 5.69 -15.24 25.11
CA LYS A 63 5.41 -13.92 24.53
C LYS A 63 4.41 -14.07 23.39
N LYS A 64 3.36 -13.24 23.41
CA LYS A 64 2.43 -13.10 22.28
C LYS A 64 3.13 -12.30 21.18
N LEU A 65 3.30 -12.91 20.02
CA LEU A 65 3.89 -12.30 18.84
C LEU A 65 2.84 -12.19 17.74
N VAL A 66 2.98 -11.13 16.96
CA VAL A 66 2.11 -10.80 15.85
C VAL A 66 2.93 -10.91 14.57
N ARG A 67 2.54 -11.83 13.69
CA ARG A 67 3.16 -12.05 12.39
C ARG A 67 2.29 -11.43 11.30
N TYR A 68 2.88 -10.52 10.55
CA TYR A 68 2.21 -9.88 9.41
C TYR A 68 2.49 -10.71 8.15
N LYS A 69 1.43 -11.28 7.55
CA LYS A 69 1.56 -12.20 6.41
C LYS A 69 2.17 -11.54 5.17
N PHE A 70 1.99 -10.23 5.02
CA PHE A 70 2.62 -9.43 3.97
C PHE A 70 4.10 -9.76 3.77
N PHE A 71 4.89 -9.84 4.86
CA PHE A 71 6.33 -10.06 4.77
C PHE A 71 6.73 -11.49 4.38
N ARG A 72 5.78 -12.43 4.30
CA ARG A 72 6.02 -13.78 3.76
C ARG A 72 6.07 -13.79 2.23
N ASP A 73 5.68 -12.70 1.58
CA ASP A 73 5.77 -12.53 0.12
C ASP A 73 5.06 -13.66 -0.66
N GLU A 74 3.96 -14.20 -0.11
CA GLU A 74 3.25 -15.36 -0.67
C GLU A 74 2.72 -15.07 -2.09
N ALA A 75 2.29 -13.83 -2.36
CA ALA A 75 1.85 -13.37 -3.67
C ALA A 75 2.94 -13.46 -4.76
N HIS A 76 4.22 -13.42 -4.38
CA HIS A 76 5.36 -13.51 -5.29
C HIS A 76 6.15 -14.82 -5.15
N GLY A 77 5.53 -15.84 -4.54
CA GLY A 77 6.17 -17.15 -4.34
C GLY A 77 7.28 -17.13 -3.30
N GLY A 78 7.26 -16.19 -2.35
CA GLY A 78 8.18 -16.14 -1.22
C GLY A 78 9.61 -15.72 -1.57
N ARG A 79 9.84 -15.11 -2.73
CA ARG A 79 11.18 -14.70 -3.20
C ARG A 79 11.87 -13.76 -2.22
N ASP A 80 11.08 -12.88 -1.60
CA ASP A 80 11.54 -11.85 -0.69
C ASP A 80 11.09 -12.08 0.74
N ALA A 81 10.66 -13.31 1.06
CA ALA A 81 10.11 -13.67 2.35
C ALA A 81 11.10 -13.36 3.50
N VAL A 82 10.59 -12.71 4.54
CA VAL A 82 11.37 -12.33 5.72
C VAL A 82 11.00 -13.26 6.87
N PHE A 83 12.01 -13.93 7.43
CA PHE A 83 11.84 -14.88 8.53
C PHE A 83 12.59 -14.42 9.78
N GLY A 84 12.09 -14.79 10.95
CA GLY A 84 12.76 -14.56 12.24
C GLY A 84 12.83 -13.10 12.71
N LEU A 85 12.14 -12.18 12.02
CA LEU A 85 12.11 -10.75 12.34
C LEU A 85 10.75 -10.27 12.86
N ASP A 86 9.91 -11.16 13.39
CA ASP A 86 8.57 -10.83 13.88
C ASP A 86 8.60 -9.68 14.91
N VAL A 87 9.50 -9.73 15.90
CA VAL A 87 9.63 -8.67 16.92
C VAL A 87 10.06 -7.31 16.32
N PRO A 88 11.13 -7.22 15.50
CA PRO A 88 11.45 -5.99 14.77
C PRO A 88 10.32 -5.47 13.87
N LEU A 89 9.63 -6.35 13.14
CA LEU A 89 8.52 -5.99 12.28
C LEU A 89 7.33 -5.47 13.09
N MET A 90 7.02 -6.05 14.25
CA MET A 90 6.03 -5.50 15.18
C MET A 90 6.37 -4.08 15.63
N ARG A 91 7.65 -3.80 15.92
CA ARG A 91 8.09 -2.44 16.28
C ARG A 91 7.91 -1.46 15.12
N LEU A 92 8.30 -1.86 13.89
CA LEU A 92 8.07 -1.07 12.69
C LEU A 92 6.58 -0.78 12.48
N MET A 93 5.73 -1.80 12.60
CA MET A 93 4.29 -1.66 12.44
C MET A 93 3.65 -0.80 13.52
N ASN A 94 4.17 -0.82 14.75
CA ASN A 94 3.74 0.11 15.79
C ASN A 94 4.10 1.56 15.47
N VAL A 95 5.28 1.81 14.88
CA VAL A 95 5.67 3.15 14.41
C VAL A 95 4.72 3.62 13.31
N LEU A 96 4.42 2.77 12.33
CA LEU A 96 3.47 3.08 11.26
C LEU A 96 2.05 3.32 11.79
N LYS A 97 1.58 2.52 12.75
CA LYS A 97 0.30 2.69 13.42
C LYS A 97 0.22 4.04 14.13
N SER A 98 1.25 4.40 14.89
CA SER A 98 1.30 5.68 15.61
C SER A 98 1.32 6.88 14.65
N ALA A 99 2.05 6.77 13.54
CA ALA A 99 2.07 7.81 12.50
C ALA A 99 0.72 7.91 11.76
N ALA A 100 0.05 6.77 11.51
CA ALA A 100 -1.28 6.72 10.91
C ALA A 100 -2.35 7.43 11.76
N GLN A 101 -2.16 7.47 13.08
CA GLN A 101 -3.04 8.15 14.03
C GLN A 101 -2.65 9.61 14.31
N GLY A 102 -1.57 10.13 13.70
CA GLY A 102 -1.15 11.52 13.86
C GLY A 102 -0.50 11.86 15.21
N TYR A 103 0.09 10.88 15.90
CA TYR A 103 0.74 11.09 17.20
C TYR A 103 2.16 11.71 17.11
N GLY A 104 2.45 12.51 16.08
CA GLY A 104 3.75 13.17 15.88
C GLY A 104 4.86 12.25 15.35
N THR A 105 4.58 10.97 15.15
CA THR A 105 5.55 9.99 14.59
C THR A 105 5.71 10.18 13.09
N GLU A 106 4.72 10.77 12.42
CA GLU A 106 4.72 11.07 10.99
C GLU A 106 5.80 12.06 10.55
N ARG A 107 6.36 12.82 11.50
CA ARG A 107 7.44 13.80 11.28
C ARG A 107 8.84 13.24 11.57
N ARG A 108 8.96 11.95 11.88
CA ARG A 108 10.23 11.32 12.28
C ARG A 108 10.81 10.48 11.15
N ILE A 109 12.14 10.47 11.04
CA ILE A 109 12.85 9.59 10.12
C ILE A 109 12.90 8.19 10.73
N ILE A 110 12.47 7.18 9.97
CA ILE A 110 12.60 5.77 10.33
C ILE A 110 13.94 5.25 9.79
N LEU A 111 14.87 4.90 10.70
CA LEU A 111 16.15 4.30 10.34
C LEU A 111 16.13 2.80 10.64
N LEU A 112 16.21 1.97 9.59
CA LEU A 112 16.44 0.54 9.74
C LEU A 112 17.95 0.30 9.90
N HIS A 113 18.38 -0.10 11.08
CA HIS A 113 19.78 -0.43 11.38
C HIS A 113 19.92 -1.87 11.88
N GLY A 114 21.09 -2.47 11.67
CA GLY A 114 21.38 -3.86 12.06
C GLY A 114 22.49 -4.48 11.24
N PRO A 115 22.93 -5.71 11.56
CA PRO A 115 23.99 -6.43 10.86
C PRO A 115 23.75 -6.57 9.34
N VAL A 116 24.80 -6.88 8.59
CA VAL A 116 24.67 -7.25 7.18
C VAL A 116 23.81 -8.53 7.09
N GLY A 117 22.94 -8.61 6.08
CA GLY A 117 22.04 -9.76 5.91
C GLY A 117 20.73 -9.72 6.72
N SER A 118 20.49 -8.71 7.57
CA SER A 118 19.25 -8.61 8.38
C SER A 118 18.01 -8.12 7.61
N ALA A 119 17.88 -8.44 6.32
CA ALA A 119 16.72 -8.13 5.47
C ALA A 119 16.26 -6.66 5.37
N LYS A 120 17.05 -5.67 5.81
CA LYS A 120 16.66 -4.24 5.83
C LYS A 120 16.21 -3.72 4.47
N SER A 121 17.02 -3.96 3.43
CA SER A 121 16.69 -3.57 2.06
C SER A 121 15.52 -4.38 1.49
N THR A 122 15.39 -5.65 1.90
CA THR A 122 14.27 -6.51 1.52
C THR A 122 12.94 -5.97 2.05
N ILE A 123 12.89 -5.58 3.33
CA ILE A 123 11.71 -4.96 3.95
C ILE A 123 11.34 -3.66 3.21
N ALA A 124 12.32 -2.77 2.99
CA ALA A 124 12.08 -1.52 2.28
C ALA A 124 11.57 -1.75 0.85
N ARG A 125 12.10 -2.76 0.15
CA ARG A 125 11.68 -3.10 -1.21
C ARG A 125 10.31 -3.76 -1.25
N GLN A 126 9.98 -4.65 -0.31
CA GLN A 126 8.64 -5.20 -0.18
C GLN A 126 7.62 -4.09 0.05
N LEU A 127 7.86 -3.15 0.98
CA LEU A 127 6.95 -2.03 1.23
C LEU A 127 6.72 -1.16 -0.02
N LYS A 128 7.78 -0.91 -0.81
CA LYS A 128 7.67 -0.18 -2.09
C LYS A 128 6.82 -0.91 -3.13
N LYS A 129 7.05 -2.20 -3.33
CA LYS A 129 6.25 -3.01 -4.25
C LYS A 129 4.80 -3.14 -3.78
N GLY A 130 4.62 -3.43 -2.49
CA GLY A 130 3.31 -3.60 -1.87
C GLY A 130 2.45 -2.34 -1.97
N ILE A 131 3.01 -1.14 -1.79
CA ILE A 131 2.21 0.09 -1.96
C ILE A 131 1.87 0.35 -3.44
N GLU A 132 2.75 -0.01 -4.37
CA GLU A 132 2.47 0.08 -5.81
C GLU A 132 1.31 -0.86 -6.20
N GLU A 133 1.36 -2.11 -5.77
CA GLU A 133 0.31 -3.10 -6.02
C GLU A 133 -1.00 -2.73 -5.34
N TYR A 134 -0.93 -2.33 -4.07
CA TYR A 134 -2.09 -1.93 -3.28
C TYR A 134 -2.80 -0.73 -3.90
N SER A 135 -2.06 0.24 -4.45
CA SER A 135 -2.65 1.41 -5.13
C SER A 135 -3.52 1.06 -6.35
N ARG A 136 -3.36 -0.15 -6.90
CA ARG A 136 -4.20 -0.66 -8.00
C ARG A 136 -5.47 -1.36 -7.54
N THR A 137 -5.68 -1.48 -6.23
CA THR A 137 -6.89 -2.03 -5.63
C THR A 137 -7.87 -0.91 -5.27
N ALA A 138 -9.16 -1.23 -5.17
CA ALA A 138 -10.17 -0.27 -4.71
C ALA A 138 -9.84 0.28 -3.31
N ASP A 139 -9.32 -0.57 -2.43
CA ASP A 139 -8.91 -0.19 -1.07
C ASP A 139 -7.63 0.65 -1.06
N GLY A 140 -6.81 0.66 -2.11
CA GLY A 140 -5.63 1.50 -2.20
C GLY A 140 -5.78 2.72 -3.10
N ALA A 141 -6.98 2.97 -3.64
CA ALA A 141 -7.24 4.01 -4.63
C ALA A 141 -6.66 5.38 -4.23
N LEU A 142 -5.98 6.00 -5.19
CA LEU A 142 -5.34 7.32 -5.09
C LEU A 142 -5.83 8.17 -6.24
N TYR A 143 -6.21 9.40 -5.92
CA TYR A 143 -6.65 10.38 -6.90
C TYR A 143 -5.66 11.53 -6.91
N THR A 144 -5.39 12.04 -8.11
CA THR A 144 -4.65 13.27 -8.33
C THR A 144 -5.52 14.21 -9.14
N TYR A 145 -5.27 15.51 -9.03
CA TYR A 145 -5.88 16.49 -9.91
C TYR A 145 -4.90 16.84 -11.03
N TYR A 146 -5.47 17.23 -12.17
CA TYR A 146 -4.76 17.94 -13.23
C TYR A 146 -5.57 19.17 -13.59
N TRP A 147 -4.89 20.23 -14.03
CA TRP A 147 -5.57 21.45 -14.46
C TRP A 147 -5.90 21.33 -15.95
N ASN A 148 -7.18 21.40 -16.29
CA ASN A 148 -7.61 21.55 -17.67
C ASN A 148 -7.71 23.05 -17.99
N LEU A 149 -6.61 23.62 -18.52
CA LEU A 149 -6.53 25.04 -18.85
C LEU A 149 -6.97 25.28 -20.30
N PRO A 150 -7.89 26.22 -20.57
CA PRO A 150 -8.34 26.51 -21.93
C PRO A 150 -7.34 27.39 -22.71
N GLY A 151 -7.21 27.13 -24.01
CA GLY A 151 -6.54 28.03 -24.95
C GLY A 151 -5.04 28.23 -24.66
N PRO A 152 -4.48 29.44 -24.84
CA PRO A 152 -3.04 29.71 -24.67
C PRO A 152 -2.50 29.40 -23.27
N LEU A 153 -3.38 29.26 -22.27
CA LEU A 153 -2.99 28.90 -20.90
C LEU A 153 -2.55 27.44 -20.79
N SER A 154 -2.89 26.56 -21.75
CA SER A 154 -2.40 25.18 -21.78
C SER A 154 -0.89 25.09 -22.02
N GLU A 155 -0.27 26.13 -22.57
CA GLU A 155 1.18 26.19 -22.81
C GLU A 155 1.99 26.48 -21.54
N LEU A 156 1.32 26.81 -20.44
CA LEU A 156 1.94 27.12 -19.14
C LEU A 156 1.92 25.92 -18.16
N ALA A 157 1.29 24.80 -18.55
CA ALA A 157 1.08 23.61 -17.72
C ALA A 157 2.20 22.57 -17.84
#